data_AF-A0A7C1ARV3-F1
#
_entry.id   AF-A0A7C1ARV3-F1
#
_cell.length_a   1.000
_cell.length_b   1.000
_cell.length_c   1.000
_cell.angle_alpha   90.00
_cell.angle_beta   90.00
_cell.angle_gamma   90.00
#
_symmetry.space_group_name_H-M   'P 1'
#
loop_
_entity.id
_entity.type
_entity.pdbx_description
1 polymer ?
#
loop_
_entity_poly.entity_id
_entity_poly.type
_entity_poly.pdbx_seq_one_letter_code
_entity_poly.pdbx_strand_id
1 'polypeptide(L)'
;MKPLGRFFQVTETLDVRKYFLDIDKVERYPISFVIKSDDSVKLLKEKLRKGAERQYSIKAIVKKYMGCIEEVINIPILRKRFEIAFEQGYIRKIIKEIVLQSKVEFNYEETDDSWSDEE
;
A
#
# COMPACT_ATOMS: atom_id res chain seq x y z
N MET A 1 1.26 21.79 2.89
CA MET A 1 -0.03 21.12 3.18
C MET A 1 0.20 19.62 3.14
N LYS A 2 -0.29 18.87 4.12
CA LYS A 2 -0.36 17.40 4.05
C LYS A 2 -1.74 17.06 3.48
N PRO A 3 -1.87 16.16 2.48
CA PRO A 3 -3.17 15.68 2.07
C PRO A 3 -3.90 15.05 3.27
N LEU A 4 -5.24 15.14 3.28
CA LEU A 4 -6.07 14.55 4.34
C LEU A 4 -6.02 13.00 4.34
N GLY A 5 -5.49 12.39 3.27
CA GLY A 5 -5.35 10.95 3.09
C GLY A 5 -3.92 10.43 3.25
N ARG A 6 -3.79 9.12 3.46
CA ARG A 6 -2.51 8.40 3.48
C ARG A 6 -2.37 7.59 2.19
N PHE A 7 -1.19 7.62 1.58
CA PHE A 7 -0.89 6.78 0.43
C PHE A 7 -0.37 5.42 0.88
N PHE A 8 -0.93 4.36 0.32
CA PHE A 8 -0.47 3.00 0.52
C PHE A 8 0.02 2.44 -0.80
N GLN A 9 1.18 1.77 -0.77
CA GLN A 9 1.69 1.05 -1.93
C GLN A 9 2.05 -0.37 -1.55
N VAL A 10 1.54 -1.33 -2.33
CA VAL A 10 1.77 -2.76 -2.10
C VAL A 10 2.87 -3.27 -3.04
N THR A 11 3.82 -4.03 -2.50
CA THR A 11 4.92 -4.59 -3.29
C THR A 11 5.38 -5.93 -2.74
N GLU A 12 5.79 -6.80 -3.65
CA GLU A 12 6.36 -8.12 -3.33
C GLU A 12 7.88 -8.11 -3.35
N THR A 13 8.46 -7.19 -4.12
CA THR A 13 9.91 -7.13 -4.34
C THR A 13 10.54 -6.01 -3.53
N LEU A 14 11.80 -6.19 -3.14
CA LEU A 14 12.62 -5.16 -2.51
C LEU A 14 13.46 -4.36 -3.53
N ASP A 15 13.07 -4.37 -4.81
CA ASP A 15 13.71 -3.56 -5.85
C ASP A 15 13.45 -2.08 -5.61
N VAL A 16 14.47 -1.38 -5.11
CA VAL A 16 14.41 0.03 -4.72
C VAL A 16 13.98 0.95 -5.86
N ARG A 17 14.22 0.57 -7.12
CA ARG A 17 13.79 1.36 -8.28
C ARG A 17 12.27 1.53 -8.29
N LYS A 18 11.51 0.48 -7.94
CA LYS A 18 10.05 0.54 -7.87
C LYS A 18 9.57 1.50 -6.78
N TYR A 19 10.17 1.41 -5.58
CA TYR A 19 9.83 2.31 -4.46
C TYR A 19 10.07 3.77 -4.84
N PHE A 20 11.17 4.07 -5.54
CA PHE A 20 11.49 5.43 -5.93
C PHE A 20 10.53 5.95 -7.00
N LEU A 21 10.18 5.11 -7.98
CA LEU A 21 9.14 5.44 -8.96
C LEU A 21 7.81 5.74 -8.27
N ASP A 22 7.42 4.94 -7.27
CA ASP A 22 6.17 5.16 -6.55
C ASP A 22 6.21 6.43 -5.70
N ILE A 23 7.36 6.77 -5.09
CA ILE A 23 7.59 8.04 -4.41
C ILE A 23 7.51 9.23 -5.37
N ASP A 24 8.10 9.13 -6.55
CA ASP A 24 8.07 10.21 -7.54
C ASP A 24 6.68 10.37 -8.18
N LYS A 25 5.88 9.29 -8.32
CA LYS A 25 4.48 9.35 -8.79
C LYS A 25 3.57 10.20 -7.88
N VAL A 26 3.88 10.28 -6.59
CA VAL A 26 3.12 11.11 -5.62
C VAL A 26 3.88 12.38 -5.28
N GLU A 27 4.70 12.92 -6.18
CA GLU A 27 5.46 14.16 -5.97
C GLU A 27 6.30 14.17 -4.68
N ARG A 28 6.78 13.00 -4.25
CA ARG A 28 7.57 12.79 -3.02
C ARG A 28 6.82 13.06 -1.72
N TYR A 29 5.49 12.94 -1.74
CA TYR A 29 4.70 12.84 -0.52
C TYR A 29 5.03 11.57 0.29
N PRO A 30 4.80 11.58 1.62
CA PRO A 30 4.97 10.39 2.45
C PRO A 30 4.08 9.24 1.97
N ILE A 31 4.68 8.05 1.81
CA ILE A 31 3.99 6.81 1.43
C ILE A 31 4.21 5.74 2.49
N SER A 32 3.15 5.01 2.80
CA SER A 32 3.20 3.78 3.58
C SER A 32 3.33 2.57 2.65
N PHE A 33 4.37 1.75 2.83
CA PHE A 33 4.59 0.57 2.00
C PHE A 33 4.11 -0.70 2.71
N VAL A 34 3.32 -1.50 2.00
CA VAL A 34 2.93 -2.85 2.41
C VAL A 34 3.79 -3.84 1.62
N ILE A 35 4.74 -4.48 2.30
CA ILE A 35 5.69 -5.40 1.71
C ILE A 35 5.23 -6.83 2.00
N LYS A 36 4.98 -7.62 0.94
CA LYS A 36 4.58 -9.04 1.06
C LYS A 36 5.79 -9.91 1.48
N SER A 37 6.18 -9.78 2.74
CA SER A 37 7.30 -10.48 3.35
C SER A 37 7.03 -10.74 4.83
N ASP A 38 7.58 -11.81 5.38
CA ASP A 38 7.55 -12.13 6.80
C ASP A 38 8.73 -11.53 7.59
N ASP A 39 9.77 -11.05 6.88
CA ASP A 39 10.91 -10.35 7.47
C ASP A 39 10.47 -9.19 8.39
N SER A 40 11.25 -8.97 9.45
CA SER A 40 11.02 -7.84 10.36
C SER A 40 11.11 -6.49 9.64
N VAL A 41 10.34 -5.51 10.09
CA VAL A 41 10.36 -4.13 9.56
C VAL A 41 11.78 -3.53 9.58
N LYS A 42 12.58 -3.84 10.61
CA LYS A 42 13.97 -3.37 10.69
C LYS A 42 14.81 -3.91 9.55
N LEU A 43 14.74 -5.22 9.30
CA LEU A 43 15.47 -5.88 8.21
C LEU A 43 15.02 -5.36 6.85
N LEU A 44 13.71 -5.17 6.64
CA LEU A 44 13.17 -4.62 5.40
C LEU A 44 13.68 -3.19 5.14
N LYS A 45 13.65 -2.33 6.15
CA LYS A 45 14.18 -0.95 6.05
C LYS A 45 15.68 -0.94 5.78
N GLU A 46 16.44 -1.85 6.39
CA GLU A 46 17.88 -1.98 6.15
C GLU A 46 18.17 -2.45 4.71
N LYS A 47 17.43 -3.47 4.23
CA LYS A 47 17.54 -3.95 2.84
C LYS A 47 17.23 -2.84 1.83
N LEU A 48 16.16 -2.07 2.05
CA LEU A 48 15.80 -0.92 1.21
C LEU A 48 16.89 0.14 1.20
N ARG A 49 17.44 0.49 2.37
CA ARG A 49 18.53 1.45 2.47
C ARG A 49 19.78 0.98 1.73
N LYS A 50 20.20 -0.27 1.95
CA LYS A 50 21.35 -0.87 1.25
C LYS A 50 21.13 -0.92 -0.26
N GLY A 51 19.91 -1.23 -0.72
CA GLY A 51 19.55 -1.18 -2.13
C GLY A 51 19.64 0.23 -2.71
N ALA A 52 19.20 1.24 -1.96
CA ALA A 52 19.27 2.64 -2.37
C ALA A 52 20.72 3.15 -2.47
N GLU A 53 21.56 2.80 -1.48
CA GLU A 53 22.99 3.15 -1.46
C GLU A 53 23.78 2.47 -2.59
N ARG A 54 23.36 1.27 -3.02
CA ARG A 54 23.94 0.59 -4.20
C ARG A 54 23.50 1.24 -5.51
N GLN A 55 22.24 1.67 -5.62
CA GLN A 55 21.70 2.25 -6.84
C GLN A 55 22.14 3.71 -7.05
N TYR A 56 22.35 4.47 -5.97
CA TYR A 56 22.70 5.87 -6.01
C TYR A 56 23.91 6.18 -5.13
N SER A 57 24.97 6.71 -5.74
CA SER A 57 26.18 7.13 -5.02
C SER A 57 25.95 8.37 -4.14
N ILE A 58 24.91 9.16 -4.43
CA ILE A 58 24.63 10.42 -3.76
C ILE A 58 23.80 10.18 -2.48
N LYS A 59 24.45 10.28 -1.32
CA LYS A 59 23.82 10.07 0.01
C LYS A 59 22.62 10.99 0.27
N ALA A 60 22.63 12.22 -0.24
CA ALA A 60 21.54 13.17 -0.06
C ALA A 60 20.23 12.69 -0.73
N ILE A 61 20.35 12.05 -1.90
CA ILE A 61 19.21 11.50 -2.64
C ILE A 61 18.62 10.32 -1.86
N VAL A 62 19.48 9.38 -1.44
CA VAL A 62 19.07 8.25 -0.61
C VAL A 62 18.34 8.72 0.64
N LYS A 63 18.88 9.72 1.35
CA LYS A 63 18.24 10.28 2.55
C LYS A 63 16.86 10.87 2.25
N LYS A 64 16.70 11.56 1.12
CA LYS A 64 15.42 12.15 0.71
C LYS A 64 14.37 11.06 0.45
N TYR A 65 14.68 10.06 -0.38
CA TYR A 65 13.75 8.98 -0.68
C TYR A 65 13.42 8.13 0.55
N MET A 66 14.42 7.79 1.37
CA MET A 66 14.18 7.06 2.62
C MET A 66 13.33 7.88 3.61
N GLY A 67 13.36 9.21 3.54
CA GLY A 67 12.51 10.11 4.32
C GLY A 67 11.06 10.20 3.84
N CYS A 68 10.77 9.81 2.60
CA CYS A 68 9.41 9.72 2.07
C CYS A 68 8.70 8.41 2.50
N ILE A 69 9.43 7.43 3.04
CA ILE A 69 8.85 6.20 3.56
C ILE A 69 8.29 6.49 4.96
N GLU A 70 6.97 6.67 5.05
CA GLU A 70 6.27 6.96 6.30
C GLU A 70 6.20 5.72 7.20
N GLU A 71 5.74 4.61 6.64
CA GLU A 71 5.49 3.36 7.36
C GLU A 71 5.85 2.17 6.48
N VAL A 72 6.30 1.09 7.10
CA VAL A 72 6.51 -0.20 6.43
C VAL A 72 5.71 -1.26 7.19
N ILE A 73 4.79 -1.90 6.49
CA ILE A 73 3.88 -2.92 7.00
C ILE A 73 4.26 -4.24 6.31
N ASN A 74 4.57 -5.26 7.10
CA ASN A 74 4.87 -6.61 6.59
C ASN A 74 3.66 -7.54 6.80
N ILE A 75 3.72 -8.78 6.33
CA ILE A 75 2.60 -9.73 6.45
C ILE A 75 2.19 -9.97 7.91
N PRO A 76 3.11 -10.22 8.86
CA PRO A 76 2.75 -10.40 10.27
C PRO A 76 2.00 -9.20 10.88
N ILE A 77 2.44 -7.97 10.58
CA ILE A 77 1.76 -6.76 11.08
C ILE A 77 0.37 -6.62 10.45
N LEU A 78 0.26 -6.87 9.14
CA LEU A 78 -1.02 -6.79 8.44
C LEU A 78 -2.03 -7.78 9.02
N ARG A 79 -1.62 -9.03 9.25
CA ARG A 79 -2.44 -10.07 9.90
C ARG A 79 -2.91 -9.64 11.28
N LYS A 80 -1.99 -9.15 12.12
CA LYS A 80 -2.35 -8.66 13.46
C LYS A 80 -3.36 -7.51 13.42
N ARG A 81 -3.19 -6.56 12.49
CA ARG A 81 -4.14 -5.45 12.30
C ARG A 81 -5.51 -5.95 11.83
N PHE A 82 -5.52 -6.95 10.95
CA PHE A 82 -6.74 -7.58 10.48
C PHE A 82 -7.48 -8.30 11.62
N GLU A 83 -6.77 -9.06 12.46
CA GLU A 83 -7.34 -9.72 13.64
C GLU A 83 -7.99 -8.70 14.60
N ILE A 84 -7.29 -7.59 14.90
CA ILE A 84 -7.86 -6.51 15.72
C ILE A 84 -9.12 -5.92 15.09
N ALA A 85 -9.12 -5.68 13.78
CA ALA A 85 -10.28 -5.14 13.08
C ALA A 85 -11.46 -6.13 13.06
N PHE A 86 -11.15 -7.43 12.98
CA PHE A 86 -12.12 -8.50 13.06
C PHE A 86 -12.79 -8.54 14.44
N GLU A 87 -12.01 -8.51 15.52
CA GLU A 87 -12.51 -8.47 16.90
C GLU A 87 -13.38 -7.24 17.18
N GLN A 88 -13.08 -6.11 16.54
CA GLN A 88 -13.86 -4.87 16.63
C GLN A 88 -15.15 -4.89 15.77
N GLY A 89 -15.44 -5.99 15.07
CA GLY A 89 -16.65 -6.14 14.26
C GLY A 89 -16.62 -5.40 12.92
N TYR A 90 -15.45 -4.94 12.46
CA TYR A 90 -15.32 -4.19 11.20
C TYR A 90 -15.35 -5.06 9.93
N ILE A 91 -15.45 -6.38 10.04
CA ILE A 91 -15.36 -7.30 8.90
C ILE A 91 -16.36 -6.97 7.79
N ARG A 92 -17.62 -6.66 8.14
CA ARG A 92 -18.66 -6.29 7.16
C ARG A 92 -18.29 -5.01 6.40
N LYS A 93 -17.72 -4.03 7.10
CA LYS A 93 -17.28 -2.76 6.50
C LYS A 93 -16.10 -3.00 5.56
N ILE A 94 -15.13 -3.83 5.97
CA ILE A 94 -13.96 -4.18 5.14
C ILE A 94 -14.39 -4.89 3.86
N ILE A 95 -15.25 -5.90 3.95
CA ILE A 95 -15.74 -6.62 2.77
C ILE A 95 -16.54 -5.68 1.84
N LYS A 96 -17.42 -4.84 2.40
CA LYS A 96 -18.16 -3.85 1.62
C LYS A 96 -17.22 -2.89 0.87
N GLU A 97 -16.15 -2.43 1.53
CA GLU A 97 -15.15 -1.57 0.91
C GLU A 97 -14.41 -2.30 -0.22
N ILE A 98 -13.98 -3.56 -0.01
CA ILE A 98 -13.32 -4.36 -1.04
C ILE A 98 -14.23 -4.51 -2.27
N VAL A 99 -15.51 -4.83 -2.07
CA VAL A 99 -16.47 -4.96 -3.19
C VAL A 99 -16.63 -3.63 -3.93
N LEU A 100 -16.76 -2.51 -3.21
CA LEU A 100 -16.88 -1.19 -3.81
C LEU A 100 -15.64 -0.84 -4.65
N GLN A 101 -14.44 -1.02 -4.10
CA GLN A 101 -13.19 -0.73 -4.81
C GLN A 101 -13.00 -1.65 -6.02
N SER A 102 -13.31 -2.95 -5.90
CA SER A 102 -13.28 -3.86 -7.05
C SER A 102 -14.25 -3.43 -8.15
N LYS A 103 -15.47 -3.00 -7.82
CA LYS A 103 -16.41 -2.48 -8.83
C LYS A 103 -15.84 -1.27 -9.57
N VAL A 104 -15.21 -0.34 -8.85
CA VAL A 104 -14.56 0.82 -9.45
C VAL A 104 -13.37 0.40 -10.33
N GLU A 105 -12.52 -0.51 -9.87
CA GLU A 105 -11.35 -1.00 -10.62
C GLU A 105 -11.73 -1.71 -11.92
N PHE A 106 -12.82 -2.50 -11.90
CA PHE A 106 -13.31 -3.22 -13.07
C PHE A 106 -14.30 -2.41 -13.93
N ASN A 107 -14.55 -1.14 -13.58
CA ASN A 107 -15.59 -0.30 -14.18
C ASN A 107 -16.93 -1.04 -14.30
N TYR A 108 -17.31 -1.72 -13.22
CA TYR A 108 -18.55 -2.49 -13.15
C TYR A 108 -19.71 -1.53 -12.87
N GLU A 109 -20.51 -1.28 -13.90
CA GLU A 109 -21.81 -0.65 -13.74
C GLU A 109 -22.75 -1.69 -13.12
N GLU A 110 -23.47 -1.34 -12.06
CA GLU A 110 -24.61 -2.15 -11.63
C GLU A 110 -25.60 -2.12 -12.79
N THR A 111 -25.59 -3.17 -13.61
CA THR A 111 -26.71 -3.43 -14.51
C THR A 111 -27.91 -3.58 -13.59
N ASP A 112 -28.84 -2.62 -13.68
CA ASP A 112 -30.20 -2.81 -13.19
C ASP A 112 -30.70 -4.09 -13.88
N ASP A 113 -30.57 -5.22 -13.19
CA ASP A 113 -31.29 -6.44 -13.50
C ASP A 113 -32.77 -6.18 -13.16
N SER A 114 -33.37 -5.17 -13.80
CA SER A 114 -34.79 -5.16 -14.08
C SER A 114 -35.01 -6.19 -15.18
N TRP A 115 -34.92 -7.46 -14.81
CA TRP A 115 -35.73 -8.46 -15.47
C TRP A 115 -37.17 -8.07 -15.13
N SER A 116 -37.74 -7.18 -15.95
CA SER A 116 -39.19 -7.13 -16.09
C SER A 116 -39.59 -8.54 -16.48
N ASP A 117 -40.19 -9.26 -15.54
CA ASP A 117 -41.05 -10.39 -15.85
C ASP A 117 -42.08 -9.87 -16.86
N GLU A 118 -41.78 -10.01 -18.16
CA GLU A 118 -42.78 -9.87 -19.21
C GLU A 118 -43.68 -11.11 -19.16
N GLU A 119 -44.96 -10.83 -18.97
CA GLU A 119 -46.10 -11.73 -18.76
C GLU A 119 -46.23 -12.90 -19.75
#